data_AF-Q07RI3-F1
#
_entry.id   AF-Q07RI3-F1
#
_cell.length_a   1.000
_cell.length_b   1.000
_cell.length_c   1.000
_cell.angle_alpha   90.00
_cell.angle_beta   90.00
_cell.angle_gamma   90.00
#
_symmetry.space_group_name_H-M   'P 1'
#
loop_
_entity.id
_entity.type
_entity.pdbx_description
1 polymer ?
#
loop_
_entity_poly.entity_id
_entity_poly.type
_entity_poly.pdbx_seq_one_letter_code
_entity_poly.pdbx_strand_id
1 'polypeptide(L)'
;MSELEIVERVLHTLQQAESAEPQAALPMLKKLICLVNGHGELPFEVEEARSSAFMAICEYAKALHRGLPADGLWPSALTATEKWRALVN
;
A
#
# COMPACT_ATOMS: atom_id res chain seq x y z
N MET A 1 14.74 5.55 -5.75
CA MET A 1 14.55 4.18 -5.24
C MET A 1 14.13 3.33 -6.42
N SER A 2 14.60 2.09 -6.51
CA SER A 2 14.06 1.13 -7.46
C SER A 2 12.63 0.75 -7.07
N GLU A 3 11.85 0.21 -8.02
CA GLU A 3 10.50 -0.28 -7.71
C GLU A 3 10.53 -1.36 -6.62
N LEU A 4 11.55 -2.22 -6.60
CA LEU A 4 11.76 -3.21 -5.54
C LEU A 4 11.92 -2.55 -4.16
N GLU A 5 12.76 -1.53 -4.05
CA GLU A 5 12.94 -0.81 -2.77
C GLU A 5 11.64 -0.13 -2.33
N ILE A 6 10.82 0.34 -3.27
CA ILE A 6 9.54 0.97 -2.98
C ILE A 6 8.56 -0.06 -2.45
N VAL A 7 8.36 -1.18 -3.16
CA VAL A 7 7.36 -2.19 -2.77
C VAL A 7 7.69 -2.86 -1.43
N GLU A 8 8.98 -3.10 -1.14
CA GLU A 8 9.41 -3.63 0.16
C GLU A 8 9.07 -2.66 1.29
N ARG A 9 9.30 -1.36 1.07
CA ARG A 9 8.96 -0.33 2.04
C ARG A 9 7.44 -0.24 2.26
N VAL A 10 6.66 -0.42 1.20
CA VAL A 10 5.19 -0.44 1.28
C VAL A 10 4.70 -1.64 2.09
N LEU A 11 5.22 -2.84 1.82
CA LEU A 11 4.88 -4.06 2.58
C LEU A 11 5.20 -3.93 4.06
N HIS A 12 6.42 -3.49 4.38
CA HIS A 12 6.84 -3.29 5.77
C HIS A 12 5.92 -2.30 6.48
N THR A 13 5.58 -1.19 5.83
CA THR A 13 4.71 -0.17 6.44
C THR A 13 3.26 -0.67 6.59
N LEU A 14 2.74 -1.49 5.67
CA LEU A 14 1.43 -2.12 5.81
C LEU A 14 1.37 -3.09 6.99
N GLN A 15 2.43 -3.85 7.23
CA GLN A 15 2.53 -4.74 8.39
C GLN A 15 2.58 -3.95 9.70
N GLN A 16 3.32 -2.84 9.73
CA GLN A 16 3.35 -1.94 10.88
C GLN A 16 1.99 -1.28 11.15
N ALA A 17 1.28 -0.86 10.09
CA ALA A 17 -0.02 -0.21 10.20
C ALA A 17 -1.07 -1.14 10.83
N GLU A 18 -1.05 -2.43 10.52
CA GLU A 18 -1.99 -3.40 11.08
C GLU A 18 -1.79 -3.67 12.56
N SER A 19 -0.53 -3.65 13.02
CA SER A 19 -0.20 -3.86 14.43
C SER A 19 -0.36 -2.58 15.26
N ALA A 20 -0.73 -1.46 14.64
CA ALA A 20 -0.81 -0.15 15.27
C ALA A 20 -2.27 0.26 15.51
N GLU A 21 -2.48 1.07 16.55
CA GLU A 21 -3.76 1.73 16.75
C GLU A 21 -4.10 2.62 15.53
N PRO A 22 -5.39 2.77 15.16
CA PRO A 22 -5.80 3.53 13.97
C PRO A 22 -5.22 4.95 13.90
N GLN A 23 -5.07 5.63 15.05
CA GLN A 23 -4.47 6.97 15.12
C GLN A 23 -2.99 7.00 14.70
N ALA A 24 -2.25 5.91 14.91
CA ALA A 24 -0.85 5.77 14.58
C ALA A 24 -0.66 5.19 13.16
N ALA A 25 -1.56 4.30 12.73
CA ALA A 25 -1.58 3.72 11.39
C ALA A 25 -1.85 4.78 10.29
N LEU A 26 -2.78 5.71 10.54
CA LEU A 26 -3.21 6.70 9.55
C LEU A 26 -2.07 7.57 8.98
N PRO A 27 -1.20 8.19 9.81
CA PRO A 27 -0.02 8.89 9.31
C PRO A 27 0.95 8.01 8.51
N MET A 28 1.09 6.73 8.86
CA MET A 28 1.94 5.78 8.12
C MET A 28 1.39 5.54 6.72
N LEU A 29 0.09 5.24 6.61
CA LEU A 29 -0.58 4.99 5.33
C LEU A 29 -0.61 6.24 4.44
N LYS A 30 -0.82 7.43 5.00
CA LYS A 30 -0.76 8.69 4.24
C LYS A 30 0.62 8.94 3.61
N LYS A 31 1.70 8.57 4.30
CA LYS A 31 3.05 8.65 3.74
C LYS A 31 3.26 7.65 2.60
N LEU A 32 2.63 6.47 2.66
CA LEU A 32 2.67 5.48 1.57
C LEU A 32 1.97 5.96 0.31
N ILE A 33 0.81 6.60 0.43
CA ILE A 33 0.05 7.12 -0.72
C ILE A 33 0.92 8.01 -1.60
N CYS A 34 1.72 8.90 -1.00
CA CYS A 34 2.65 9.74 -1.75
C CYS A 34 3.81 8.96 -2.40
N LEU A 35 4.21 7.84 -1.80
CA LEU A 35 5.33 7.02 -2.27
C LEU A 35 4.93 6.11 -3.45
N VAL A 36 3.73 5.53 -3.41
CA VAL A 36 3.21 4.63 -4.45
C VAL A 36 2.79 5.40 -5.71
N ASN A 37 2.41 6.68 -5.56
CA ASN A 37 2.09 7.58 -6.67
C ASN A 37 3.34 8.11 -7.40
N GLY A 38 4.23 7.21 -7.83
CA GLY A 38 5.49 7.52 -8.49
C GLY A 38 5.34 7.88 -9.96
N HIS A 39 6.32 8.61 -10.51
CA HIS A 39 6.42 8.96 -11.93
C HIS A 39 7.54 8.16 -12.61
N GLY A 40 7.25 7.57 -13.77
CA GLY A 40 8.21 6.85 -14.61
C GLY A 40 7.52 5.85 -15.53
N GLU A 41 8.12 5.55 -16.69
CA GLU A 41 7.67 4.48 -17.57
C GLU A 41 8.02 3.13 -16.93
N LEU A 42 6.99 2.37 -16.57
CA LEU A 42 7.09 0.99 -16.10
C LEU A 42 6.45 0.06 -17.12
N PRO A 43 6.81 -1.24 -17.13
CA PRO A 43 6.00 -2.24 -17.81
C PRO A 43 4.54 -2.14 -17.35
N PHE A 44 3.60 -2.32 -18.28
CA PHE A 44 2.17 -2.15 -18.01
C PHE A 44 1.70 -2.98 -16.80
N GLU A 45 2.17 -4.22 -16.69
CA GLU A 45 1.81 -5.14 -15.61
C GLU A 45 2.26 -4.61 -14.24
N VAL A 46 3.44 -3.97 -14.19
CA VAL A 46 3.96 -3.35 -12.96
C VAL A 46 3.14 -2.12 -12.60
N GLU A 47 2.80 -1.29 -13.58
CA GLU A 47 1.99 -0.09 -13.36
C GLU A 47 0.56 -0.43 -12.90
N GLU A 48 -0.04 -1.46 -13.49
CA GLU A 48 -1.35 -1.98 -13.10
C GLU A 48 -1.33 -2.50 -11.65
N ALA A 49 -0.35 -3.35 -11.32
CA ALA A 49 -0.21 -3.90 -9.97
C ALA A 49 0.04 -2.80 -8.93
N ARG A 50 0.91 -1.83 -9.23
CA ARG A 50 1.18 -0.66 -8.38
C ARG A 50 -0.08 0.18 -8.16
N SER A 51 -0.85 0.43 -9.22
CA SER A 51 -2.10 1.19 -9.14
C SER A 51 -3.17 0.46 -8.32
N SER A 52 -3.26 -0.87 -8.46
CA SER A 52 -4.14 -1.69 -7.62
C SER A 52 -3.74 -1.63 -6.15
N ALA A 53 -2.44 -1.69 -5.84
CA ALA A 53 -1.92 -1.56 -4.48
C ALA A 53 -2.25 -0.18 -3.90
N PHE A 54 -2.05 0.89 -4.67
CA PHE A 54 -2.40 2.26 -4.28
C PHE A 54 -3.87 2.39 -3.88
N MET A 55 -4.78 1.86 -4.70
CA MET A 55 -6.22 1.94 -4.43
C MET A 55 -6.61 1.21 -3.15
N ALA A 56 -6.12 -0.02 -2.95
CA ALA A 56 -6.41 -0.80 -1.75
C ALA A 56 -5.84 -0.13 -0.48
N ILE A 57 -4.64 0.45 -0.54
CA ILE A 57 -4.05 1.24 0.56
C ILE A 57 -4.92 2.46 0.87
N CYS A 58 -5.41 3.16 -0.15
CA CYS A 58 -6.29 4.31 0.02
C CYS A 58 -7.62 3.91 0.68
N GLU A 59 -8.21 2.78 0.32
CA GLU A 59 -9.44 2.28 0.93
C GLU A 59 -9.24 1.92 2.40
N TYR A 60 -8.16 1.22 2.72
CA TYR A 60 -7.79 0.92 4.10
C TYR A 60 -7.59 2.20 4.93
N ALA A 61 -6.80 3.15 4.42
CA ALA A 61 -6.58 4.43 5.08
C ALA A 61 -7.89 5.23 5.26
N LYS A 62 -8.79 5.20 4.27
CA LYS A 62 -10.11 5.86 4.35
C LYS A 62 -10.99 5.23 5.42
N ALA A 63 -11.01 3.89 5.54
CA ALA A 63 -11.80 3.20 6.55
C ALA A 63 -11.31 3.55 7.96
N LEU A 64 -10.00 3.47 8.21
CA LEU A 64 -9.41 3.89 9.49
C LEU A 64 -9.70 5.36 9.80
N HIS A 65 -9.63 6.24 8.80
CA HIS A 65 -9.88 7.67 8.99
C HIS A 65 -11.33 7.96 9.40
N ARG A 66 -12.27 7.12 8.95
CA ARG A 66 -13.70 7.25 9.22
C ARG A 66 -14.18 6.41 10.41
N GLY A 67 -13.30 5.67 11.06
CA GLY A 67 -13.67 4.72 12.12
C GLY A 67 -14.56 3.58 11.63
N LEU A 68 -14.41 3.18 10.36
CA LEU A 68 -15.14 2.06 9.76
C LEU A 68 -14.37 0.75 9.94
N PRO A 69 -15.06 -0.41 9.88
CA PRO A 69 -14.41 -1.72 9.88
C PRO A 69 -13.36 -1.82 8.76
N ALA A 70 -12.19 -2.37 9.09
CA ALA A 70 -11.03 -2.40 8.21
C ALA A 70 -10.40 -3.80 8.09
N ASP A 71 -10.92 -4.80 8.80
CA ASP A 71 -10.35 -6.15 8.91
C ASP A 71 -10.21 -6.85 7.55
N GLY A 72 -11.12 -6.56 6.60
CA GLY A 72 -11.06 -7.09 5.23
C GLY A 72 -10.22 -6.24 4.26
N LEU A 73 -9.91 -4.99 4.62
CA LEU A 73 -9.21 -4.05 3.76
C LEU A 73 -7.69 -4.18 3.87
N TRP A 74 -7.18 -4.47 5.07
CA TRP A 74 -5.75 -4.72 5.25
C TRP A 74 -5.25 -5.93 4.44
N PRO A 75 -5.87 -7.12 4.51
CA PRO A 75 -5.44 -8.27 3.70
C PRO A 75 -5.52 -8.00 2.19
N SER A 76 -6.51 -7.19 1.76
CA SER A 76 -6.63 -6.76 0.35
C SER A 76 -5.46 -5.88 -0.08
N ALA A 77 -5.09 -4.88 0.74
CA ALA A 77 -3.95 -4.01 0.48
C ALA A 77 -2.62 -4.77 0.49
N LEU A 78 -2.45 -5.72 1.40
CA LEU A 78 -1.27 -6.59 1.45
C LEU A 78 -1.17 -7.46 0.19
N THR A 79 -2.24 -8.15 -0.18
CA THR A 79 -2.29 -9.03 -1.37
C THR A 79 -1.98 -8.26 -2.66
N ALA A 80 -2.53 -7.06 -2.82
CA ALA A 80 -2.26 -6.23 -3.99
C ALA A 80 -0.79 -5.79 -4.05
N THR A 81 -0.19 -5.49 -2.90
CA THR A 81 1.21 -5.09 -2.80
C THR A 81 2.17 -6.27 -3.04
N GLU A 82 1.83 -7.48 -2.57
CA GLU A 82 2.59 -8.71 -2.85
C GLU A 82 2.59 -9.06 -4.34
N LYS A 83 1.46 -8.88 -5.04
CA LYS A 83 1.40 -9.03 -6.50
C LYS A 83 2.33 -8.07 -7.22
N TRP A 84 2.38 -6.81 -6.79
CA TRP A 84 3.34 -5.85 -7.32
C TRP A 84 4.78 -6.29 -7.07
N ARG A 85 5.11 -6.76 -5.85
CA ARG A 85 6.44 -7.26 -5.52
C ARG A 85 6.88 -8.37 -6.45
N ALA A 86 6.00 -9.33 -6.74
CA ALA A 86 6.31 -10.45 -7.62
C ALA A 86 6.71 -10.04 -9.05
N LEU A 87 6.36 -8.84 -9.50
CA LEU A 87 6.67 -8.31 -10.84
C LEU A 87 7.95 -7.48 -10.90
N VAL A 88 8.50 -7.09 -9.75
CA VAL A 88 9.68 -6.21 -9.65
C VAL A 88 10.85 -6.86 -8.90
N ASN A 89 10.74 -8.18 -8.64
CA ASN A 89 11.73 -9.00 -7.94
C ASN A 89 12.77 -9.60 -8.88
#